data_AF-A0A7G8E2K2-F1
#
_entry.id   AF-A0A7G8E2K2-F1
#
_cell.length_a   1.000
_cell.length_b   1.000
_cell.length_c   1.000
_cell.angle_alpha   90.00
_cell.angle_beta   90.00
_cell.angle_gamma   90.00
#
_symmetry.space_group_name_H-M   'P 1'
#
loop_
_entity.id
_entity.type
_entity.pdbx_description
1 polymer ?
#
loop_
_entity_poly.entity_id
_entity_poly.type
_entity_poly.pdbx_seq_one_letter_code
_entity_poly.pdbx_strand_id
1 'polypeptide(L)'
;MVVKGSFIALAVLIASNPAFAEVDPKIHKLCVEAKDYAGCVRAMKGDTTPITETRMRMGLQDELGNACPAGYAYSGGGQCRSIKCIPMGIFGSNEPQLAGKGHTCEGRNIEYGIIGGRATMRWGNQYMKAIIDPNCPNIEPHLGDLNSCGREKDYKAKQETEAARKEKELLESCDFKIRAYQCSFNAYLDANPALKRWAELNPEMAEKERQKLGSLD
;
A
#
# COMPACT_ATOMS: atom_id res chain seq x y z
N MET A 1 -21.29 -4.71 -68.39
CA MET A 1 -22.11 -3.82 -67.56
C MET A 1 -22.05 -4.28 -66.12
N VAL A 2 -21.68 -3.36 -65.24
CA VAL A 2 -21.97 -3.23 -63.80
C VAL A 2 -21.53 -4.35 -62.85
N VAL A 3 -20.45 -4.00 -62.15
CA VAL A 3 -19.85 -4.54 -60.92
C VAL A 3 -20.86 -4.60 -59.77
N LYS A 4 -20.74 -5.59 -58.88
CA LYS A 4 -20.96 -5.42 -57.42
C LYS A 4 -20.41 -6.63 -56.64
N GLY A 5 -19.12 -6.54 -56.32
CA GLY A 5 -18.48 -7.37 -55.29
C GLY A 5 -18.88 -6.85 -53.91
N SER A 6 -19.40 -7.72 -53.06
CA SER A 6 -19.82 -7.41 -51.70
C SER A 6 -18.65 -7.65 -50.74
N PHE A 7 -17.84 -6.61 -50.50
CA PHE A 7 -16.84 -6.62 -49.44
C PHE A 7 -17.50 -6.24 -48.12
N ILE A 8 -17.65 -7.21 -47.21
CA ILE A 8 -18.01 -6.94 -45.82
C ILE A 8 -16.74 -6.42 -45.14
N ALA A 9 -16.65 -5.10 -44.98
CA ALA A 9 -15.63 -4.44 -44.17
C ALA A 9 -15.96 -4.66 -42.68
N LEU A 10 -15.17 -5.50 -42.00
CA LEU A 10 -15.21 -5.61 -40.55
C LEU A 10 -14.52 -4.37 -39.96
N ALA A 11 -15.32 -3.39 -39.53
CA ALA A 11 -14.83 -2.20 -38.86
C ALA A 11 -14.21 -2.58 -37.50
N VAL A 12 -12.88 -2.49 -37.42
CA VAL A 12 -12.16 -2.52 -36.14
C VAL A 12 -12.52 -1.23 -35.39
N LEU A 13 -13.35 -1.36 -34.36
CA LEU A 13 -13.58 -0.30 -33.37
C LEU A 13 -12.28 -0.12 -32.57
N ILE A 14 -11.41 0.75 -33.05
CA ILE A 14 -10.30 1.30 -32.28
C ILE A 14 -10.94 2.21 -31.23
N ALA A 15 -11.00 1.76 -29.98
CA ALA A 15 -11.30 2.61 -28.84
C ALA A 15 -10.19 3.66 -28.73
N SER A 16 -10.48 4.87 -29.21
CA SER A 16 -9.59 6.03 -29.10
C SER A 16 -9.56 6.50 -27.64
N ASN A 17 -8.59 6.01 -26.87
CA ASN A 17 -8.19 6.64 -25.62
C ASN A 17 -7.56 8.01 -25.94
N PRO A 18 -8.12 9.15 -25.49
CA PRO A 18 -7.64 10.48 -25.86
C PRO A 18 -6.37 10.90 -25.08
N ALA A 19 -5.57 9.95 -24.59
CA ALA A 19 -4.40 10.22 -23.75
C ALA A 19 -3.05 10.22 -24.50
N PHE A 20 -3.04 9.97 -25.82
CA PHE A 20 -1.84 10.04 -26.67
C PHE A 20 -1.92 11.17 -27.70
N ALA A 21 -2.48 12.31 -27.30
CA ALA A 21 -2.37 13.53 -28.10
C ALA A 21 -0.89 13.90 -28.25
N GLU A 22 -0.40 13.68 -29.47
CA GLU A 22 0.77 14.25 -30.14
C GLU A 22 1.88 14.75 -29.18
N VAL A 23 2.80 13.84 -28.85
CA VAL A 23 4.03 14.20 -28.15
C VAL A 23 4.88 15.00 -29.12
N ASP A 24 5.25 16.23 -28.74
CA ASP A 24 6.13 17.10 -29.53
C ASP A 24 7.36 16.31 -30.03
N PRO A 25 7.70 16.35 -31.33
CA PRO A 25 8.81 15.59 -31.90
C PRO A 25 10.15 15.80 -31.18
N LYS A 26 10.36 16.97 -30.58
CA LYS A 26 11.56 17.27 -29.78
C LYS A 26 11.57 16.53 -28.45
N ILE A 27 10.43 16.43 -27.76
CA ILE A 27 10.29 15.67 -26.51
C ILE A 27 10.39 14.17 -26.82
N HIS A 28 9.77 13.73 -27.92
CA HIS A 28 9.87 12.34 -28.36
C HIS A 28 11.33 11.92 -28.59
N LYS A 29 12.13 12.73 -29.30
CA LYS A 29 13.54 12.44 -29.56
C LYS A 29 14.39 12.37 -28.28
N LEU A 30 14.04 13.14 -27.26
CA LEU A 30 14.75 13.12 -25.97
C LEU A 30 14.35 11.92 -25.10
N CYS A 31 13.11 11.46 -25.21
CA CYS A 31 12.57 10.41 -24.35
C CYS A 31 12.59 9.01 -24.98
N VAL A 32 12.87 8.86 -26.29
CA VAL A 32 12.81 7.58 -27.01
C VAL A 32 13.76 6.52 -26.47
N GLU A 33 14.90 6.94 -25.91
CA GLU A 33 15.89 6.04 -25.31
C GLU A 33 15.62 5.78 -23.82
N ALA A 34 14.68 6.49 -23.20
CA ALA A 34 14.33 6.31 -21.81
C ALA A 34 13.57 4.98 -21.61
N LYS A 35 14.01 4.17 -20.64
CA LYS A 35 13.28 2.96 -20.22
C LYS A 35 11.84 3.25 -19.80
N ASP A 36 11.59 4.44 -19.26
CA ASP A 36 10.25 4.97 -18.97
C ASP A 36 9.95 6.20 -19.83
N TYR A 37 9.58 5.94 -21.09
CA TYR A 37 9.21 6.97 -22.06
C TYR A 37 8.09 7.88 -21.52
N ALA A 38 7.09 7.30 -20.86
CA ALA A 38 5.93 8.04 -20.36
C ALA A 38 6.27 8.94 -19.17
N GLY A 39 7.19 8.51 -18.31
CA GLY A 39 7.74 9.33 -17.22
C GLY A 39 8.57 10.50 -17.73
N CYS A 40 9.45 10.25 -18.72
CA CYS A 40 10.27 11.29 -19.35
C CYS A 40 9.40 12.36 -20.04
N VAL A 41 8.39 11.96 -20.82
CA VAL A 41 7.48 12.90 -21.50
C VAL A 41 6.73 13.77 -20.50
N ARG A 42 6.28 13.19 -19.37
CA ARG A 42 5.59 13.93 -18.30
C ARG A 42 6.51 14.95 -17.61
N ALA A 43 7.75 14.55 -17.31
CA ALA A 43 8.74 15.45 -16.73
C ALA A 43 9.06 16.63 -17.68
N MET A 44 9.20 16.37 -18.98
CA MET A 44 9.48 17.39 -19.99
C MET A 44 8.30 18.34 -20.26
N LYS A 45 7.07 17.91 -19.99
CA LYS A 45 5.86 18.75 -20.06
C LYS A 45 5.64 19.61 -18.82
N GLY A 46 6.51 19.50 -17.80
CA GLY A 46 6.40 20.28 -16.57
C GLY A 46 5.29 19.80 -15.64
N ASP A 47 4.73 18.60 -15.85
CA ASP A 47 3.82 17.96 -14.91
C ASP A 47 4.62 17.49 -13.69
N THR A 48 4.93 18.42 -12.78
CA THR A 48 5.56 18.15 -11.49
C THR A 48 4.54 17.67 -10.46
N THR A 49 3.53 16.90 -10.87
CA THR A 49 2.87 16.04 -9.88
C THR A 49 3.95 15.08 -9.39
N PRO A 50 4.38 15.20 -8.14
CA PRO A 50 5.49 14.38 -7.67
C PRO A 50 5.06 12.93 -7.79
N ILE A 51 5.92 12.13 -8.43
CA ILE A 51 5.83 10.67 -8.38
C ILE A 51 6.30 10.23 -6.99
N THR A 52 5.73 10.81 -5.94
CA THR A 52 5.99 10.40 -4.55
C THR A 52 5.04 9.27 -4.25
N GLU A 53 5.55 8.03 -4.39
CA GLU A 53 5.22 6.82 -3.60
C GLU A 53 3.76 6.32 -3.56
N THR A 54 2.77 7.11 -3.97
CA THR A 54 1.36 6.81 -3.79
C THR A 54 0.89 5.80 -4.84
N ARG A 55 1.47 5.82 -6.04
CA ARG A 55 1.08 4.90 -7.12
C ARG A 55 1.59 3.48 -6.95
N MET A 56 2.72 3.27 -6.26
CA MET A 56 3.16 1.91 -5.91
C MET A 56 2.33 1.30 -4.76
N ARG A 57 1.69 2.13 -3.93
CA ARG A 57 0.74 1.66 -2.90
C ARG A 57 -0.65 1.37 -3.44
N MET A 58 -1.12 2.08 -4.47
CA MET A 58 -2.44 1.83 -5.07
C MET A 58 -2.55 0.40 -5.60
N GLY A 59 -1.55 -0.09 -6.36
CA GLY A 59 -1.61 -1.45 -6.91
C GLY A 59 -1.67 -2.57 -5.85
N LEU A 60 -0.94 -2.44 -4.75
CA LEU A 60 -0.96 -3.44 -3.67
C LEU A 60 -2.23 -3.33 -2.81
N GLN A 61 -2.72 -2.12 -2.55
CA GLN A 61 -3.94 -1.93 -1.77
C GLN A 61 -5.20 -2.33 -2.54
N ASP A 62 -5.20 -2.13 -3.86
CA ASP A 62 -6.24 -2.65 -4.76
C ASP A 62 -6.24 -4.19 -4.78
N GLU A 63 -5.10 -4.84 -4.51
CA GLU A 63 -5.03 -6.29 -4.34
C GLU A 63 -5.48 -6.76 -2.96
N LEU A 64 -5.27 -5.96 -1.91
CA LEU A 64 -5.61 -6.30 -0.53
C LEU A 64 -7.08 -6.04 -0.20
N GLY A 65 -7.76 -5.11 -0.86
CA GLY A 65 -9.15 -4.77 -0.57
C GLY A 65 -9.34 -4.02 0.77
N ASN A 66 -10.51 -3.41 0.95
CA ASN A 66 -10.82 -2.54 2.10
C ASN A 66 -12.13 -2.92 2.83
N ALA A 67 -12.79 -4.01 2.42
CA ALA A 67 -14.02 -4.48 3.06
C ALA A 67 -14.18 -6.00 2.97
N CYS A 68 -14.90 -6.55 3.95
CA CYS A 68 -15.36 -7.92 4.02
C CYS A 68 -16.89 -7.97 3.90
N PRO A 69 -17.46 -8.98 3.22
CA PRO A 69 -18.90 -9.14 3.16
C PRO A 69 -19.48 -9.57 4.51
N ALA A 70 -20.80 -9.45 4.64
CA ALA A 70 -21.52 -9.84 5.85
C ALA A 70 -21.23 -11.29 6.26
N GLY A 71 -21.05 -11.52 7.56
CA GLY A 71 -20.67 -12.83 8.11
C GLY A 71 -19.17 -13.14 8.04
N TYR A 72 -18.34 -12.21 7.55
CA TYR A 72 -16.89 -12.31 7.54
C TYR A 72 -16.26 -11.10 8.23
N ALA A 73 -15.08 -11.31 8.81
CA ALA A 73 -14.24 -10.26 9.35
C ALA A 73 -12.84 -10.35 8.76
N TYR A 74 -12.14 -9.23 8.75
CA TYR A 74 -10.82 -9.13 8.17
C TYR A 74 -9.77 -9.93 8.96
N SER A 75 -9.04 -10.84 8.33
CA SER A 75 -8.03 -11.68 8.98
C SER A 75 -6.58 -11.29 8.67
N GLY A 76 -6.37 -10.27 7.85
CA GLY A 76 -5.04 -9.81 7.42
C GLY A 76 -4.68 -10.24 5.99
N GLY A 77 -3.77 -9.50 5.34
CA GLY A 77 -3.15 -9.95 4.08
C GLY A 77 -4.12 -10.05 2.90
N GLY A 78 -5.15 -9.22 2.92
CA GLY A 78 -6.22 -9.13 1.94
C GLY A 78 -7.28 -10.22 2.05
N GLN A 79 -7.35 -10.89 3.19
CA GLN A 79 -8.27 -12.00 3.43
C GLN A 79 -9.32 -11.66 4.49
N CYS A 80 -10.53 -12.15 4.24
CA CYS A 80 -11.65 -12.17 5.14
C CYS A 80 -11.89 -13.60 5.60
N ARG A 81 -12.18 -13.78 6.88
CA ARG A 81 -12.46 -15.07 7.50
C ARG A 81 -13.86 -15.05 8.10
N SER A 82 -14.61 -16.12 7.87
CA SER A 82 -15.99 -16.27 8.36
C SER A 82 -16.06 -16.12 9.87
N ILE A 83 -17.16 -15.57 10.38
CA ILE A 83 -17.47 -15.48 11.80
C ILE A 83 -18.53 -16.51 12.11
N LYS A 84 -18.30 -17.32 13.15
CA LYS A 84 -19.26 -18.28 13.67
C LYS A 84 -19.73 -17.86 15.05
N CYS A 85 -21.01 -18.01 15.28
CA CYS A 85 -21.62 -17.83 16.59
C CYS A 85 -21.81 -19.20 17.24
N ILE A 86 -21.10 -19.42 18.33
CA ILE A 86 -21.11 -20.69 19.07
C ILE A 86 -21.82 -20.46 20.41
N PRO A 87 -22.87 -21.24 20.76
CA PRO A 87 -23.51 -21.15 22.06
C PRO A 87 -22.54 -21.68 23.12
N MET A 88 -22.05 -20.80 24.00
CA MET A 88 -21.02 -21.14 25.01
C MET A 88 -21.49 -20.90 26.46
N GLY A 89 -22.79 -20.70 26.68
CA GLY A 89 -23.30 -20.43 28.03
C GLY A 89 -22.98 -19.02 28.52
N ILE A 90 -23.21 -18.79 29.82
CA ILE A 90 -22.88 -17.53 30.52
C ILE A 90 -21.37 -17.32 30.73
N PHE A 91 -20.54 -18.35 30.51
CA PHE A 91 -19.08 -18.31 30.66
C PHE A 91 -18.33 -18.10 29.33
N GLY A 92 -19.07 -18.02 28.22
CA GLY A 92 -18.47 -17.76 26.92
C GLY A 92 -17.98 -16.32 26.77
N SER A 93 -16.73 -16.14 26.34
CA SER A 93 -16.23 -14.85 25.85
C SER A 93 -16.08 -14.84 24.32
N ASN A 94 -16.25 -13.67 23.72
CA ASN A 94 -15.98 -13.46 22.29
C ASN A 94 -14.48 -13.58 22.00
N GLU A 95 -14.15 -13.89 20.75
CA GLU A 95 -12.79 -13.78 20.26
C GLU A 95 -12.30 -12.33 20.43
N PRO A 96 -11.14 -12.07 21.07
CA PRO A 96 -10.67 -10.70 21.34
C PRO A 96 -10.52 -9.86 20.07
N GLN A 97 -10.19 -10.52 18.96
CA GLN A 97 -10.03 -9.86 17.67
C GLN A 97 -11.35 -9.42 17.06
N LEU A 98 -12.49 -10.06 17.39
CA LEU A 98 -13.81 -9.77 16.84
C LEU A 98 -14.67 -8.92 17.79
N ALA A 99 -14.35 -8.92 19.08
CA ALA A 99 -15.10 -8.21 20.10
C ALA A 99 -15.08 -6.69 19.85
N GLY A 100 -16.27 -6.06 19.91
CA GLY A 100 -16.41 -4.61 19.83
C GLY A 100 -16.25 -4.00 18.43
N LYS A 101 -16.17 -4.82 17.36
CA LYS A 101 -15.89 -4.37 15.99
C LYS A 101 -17.09 -4.44 15.04
N GLY A 102 -18.29 -4.19 15.59
CA GLY A 102 -19.54 -4.14 14.83
C GLY A 102 -20.12 -5.50 14.45
N HIS A 103 -19.44 -6.60 14.72
CA HIS A 103 -19.99 -7.94 14.55
C HIS A 103 -20.90 -8.30 15.73
N THR A 104 -22.05 -8.91 15.41
CA THR A 104 -22.99 -9.40 16.42
C THR A 104 -23.52 -10.77 16.04
N CYS A 105 -23.79 -11.59 17.06
CA CYS A 105 -24.53 -12.83 16.88
C CYS A 105 -26.03 -12.52 16.92
N GLU A 106 -26.58 -12.07 15.79
CA GLU A 106 -28.00 -11.77 15.65
C GLU A 106 -28.84 -13.06 15.70
N GLY A 107 -30.00 -13.03 16.36
CA GLY A 107 -30.99 -14.12 16.42
C GLY A 107 -30.67 -15.34 17.30
N ARG A 108 -29.40 -15.68 17.53
CA ARG A 108 -29.01 -16.92 18.26
C ARG A 108 -29.03 -16.85 19.79
N ASN A 109 -29.21 -15.65 20.36
CA ASN A 109 -29.42 -15.50 21.80
C ASN A 109 -30.87 -15.82 22.23
N ILE A 110 -31.79 -15.95 21.27
CA ILE A 110 -33.24 -16.08 21.53
C ILE A 110 -33.69 -17.55 21.44
N GLU A 111 -32.96 -18.39 20.69
CA GLU A 111 -33.32 -19.80 20.43
C GLU A 111 -33.25 -20.69 21.69
N TYR A 112 -32.49 -20.30 22.72
CA TYR A 112 -32.26 -21.12 23.91
C TYR A 112 -32.94 -20.61 25.20
N GLY A 113 -33.96 -19.75 25.12
CA GLY A 113 -34.77 -19.36 26.28
C GLY A 113 -33.98 -18.73 27.44
N ILE A 114 -34.63 -18.58 28.61
CA ILE A 114 -34.11 -17.86 29.79
C ILE A 114 -32.86 -18.54 30.41
N ILE A 115 -32.53 -19.76 29.97
CA ILE A 115 -31.37 -20.57 30.39
C ILE A 115 -30.30 -20.63 29.26
N GLY A 116 -30.60 -20.01 28.12
CA GLY A 116 -29.80 -20.02 26.90
C GLY A 116 -28.60 -19.10 27.00
N GLY A 117 -27.43 -19.70 26.91
CA GLY A 117 -26.16 -18.99 26.91
C GLY A 117 -26.07 -17.90 25.85
N ARG A 118 -25.23 -16.90 26.12
CA ARG A 118 -24.83 -15.92 25.11
C ARG A 118 -24.06 -16.67 24.02
N ALA A 119 -24.42 -16.42 22.76
CA ALA A 119 -23.61 -16.88 21.64
C ALA A 119 -22.33 -16.05 21.58
N THR A 120 -21.18 -16.71 21.49
CA THR A 120 -19.89 -16.04 21.34
C THR A 120 -19.41 -16.08 19.91
N MET A 121 -18.82 -14.96 19.48
CA MET A 121 -18.21 -14.84 18.16
C MET A 121 -16.84 -15.50 18.16
N ARG A 122 -16.64 -16.42 17.22
CA ARG A 122 -15.39 -17.11 16.96
C ARG A 122 -15.06 -17.05 15.48
N TRP A 123 -13.79 -17.21 15.17
CA TRP A 123 -13.37 -17.43 13.80
C TRP A 123 -13.90 -18.77 13.27
N GLY A 124 -14.51 -18.74 12.10
CA GLY A 124 -14.83 -19.94 11.32
C GLY A 124 -13.66 -20.40 10.46
N ASN A 125 -13.93 -21.32 9.53
CA ASN A 125 -12.88 -21.95 8.69
C ASN A 125 -12.97 -21.55 7.22
N GLN A 126 -13.92 -20.70 6.85
CA GLN A 126 -14.05 -20.22 5.48
C GLN A 126 -13.27 -18.92 5.33
N TYR A 127 -12.53 -18.83 4.22
CA TYR A 127 -11.74 -17.67 3.84
C TYR A 127 -12.19 -17.18 2.49
N MET A 128 -12.10 -15.87 2.29
CA MET A 128 -12.31 -15.25 0.99
C MET A 128 -11.47 -13.99 0.86
N LYS A 129 -11.31 -13.49 -0.37
CA LYS A 129 -10.62 -12.24 -0.62
C LYS A 129 -11.46 -11.06 -0.15
N ALA A 130 -10.83 -10.05 0.43
CA ALA A 130 -11.48 -8.77 0.70
C ALA A 130 -11.84 -8.07 -0.61
N ILE A 131 -12.95 -7.33 -0.58
CA ILE A 131 -13.49 -6.59 -1.70
C ILE A 131 -13.13 -5.10 -1.56
N ILE A 132 -13.22 -4.38 -2.68
CA ILE A 132 -13.09 -2.92 -2.70
C ILE A 132 -14.49 -2.31 -2.60
N ASP A 133 -14.78 -1.70 -1.47
CA ASP A 133 -15.91 -0.82 -1.25
C ASP A 133 -15.49 0.63 -1.53
N PRO A 134 -16.05 1.31 -2.55
CA PRO A 134 -15.70 2.69 -2.87
C PRO A 134 -16.12 3.71 -1.80
N ASN A 135 -16.96 3.31 -0.84
CA ASN A 135 -17.42 4.18 0.25
C ASN A 135 -16.45 4.23 1.43
N CYS A 136 -15.46 3.33 1.49
CA CYS A 136 -14.44 3.31 2.52
C CYS A 136 -13.08 3.76 1.97
N PRO A 137 -12.19 4.30 2.82
CA PRO A 137 -10.81 4.57 2.43
C PRO A 137 -10.15 3.31 1.84
N ASN A 138 -9.35 3.48 0.79
CA ASN A 138 -8.62 2.38 0.15
C ASN A 138 -7.38 2.00 0.99
N ILE A 139 -7.63 1.41 2.15
CA ILE A 139 -6.62 0.94 3.09
C ILE A 139 -7.07 -0.40 3.65
N GLU A 140 -6.11 -1.19 4.12
CA GLU A 140 -6.37 -2.48 4.74
C GLU A 140 -7.17 -2.31 6.05
N PRO A 141 -8.27 -3.04 6.27
CA PRO A 141 -8.99 -3.00 7.54
C PRO A 141 -8.12 -3.54 8.67
N HIS A 142 -8.41 -3.17 9.92
CA HIS A 142 -7.78 -3.85 11.04
C HIS A 142 -8.31 -5.28 11.18
N LEU A 143 -7.49 -6.14 11.79
CA LEU A 143 -7.88 -7.50 12.14
C LEU A 143 -9.21 -7.49 12.89
N GLY A 144 -10.19 -8.24 12.38
CA GLY A 144 -11.51 -8.38 12.94
C GLY A 144 -12.52 -7.31 12.53
N ASP A 145 -12.15 -6.29 11.77
CA ASP A 145 -13.12 -5.31 11.27
C ASP A 145 -13.91 -5.84 10.08
N LEU A 146 -15.06 -5.22 9.83
CA LEU A 146 -15.83 -5.44 8.61
C LEU A 146 -15.21 -4.69 7.43
N ASN A 147 -14.78 -3.46 7.63
CA ASN A 147 -14.26 -2.59 6.58
C ASN A 147 -13.36 -1.50 7.15
N SER A 148 -12.78 -0.71 6.25
CA SER A 148 -11.89 0.39 6.61
C SER A 148 -12.59 1.69 6.97
N CYS A 149 -13.93 1.71 7.03
CA CYS A 149 -14.69 2.90 7.35
C CYS A 149 -14.58 3.27 8.85
N GLY A 150 -14.63 4.57 9.17
CA GLY A 150 -14.82 5.08 10.54
C GLY A 150 -13.62 4.97 11.50
N ARG A 151 -12.48 4.40 11.08
CA ARG A 151 -11.29 4.20 11.94
C ARG A 151 -10.05 4.98 11.48
N GLU A 152 -10.25 6.10 10.79
CA GLU A 152 -9.16 6.92 10.21
C GLU A 152 -8.05 7.28 11.21
N LYS A 153 -8.41 7.57 12.46
CA LYS A 153 -7.44 7.88 13.53
C LYS A 153 -6.55 6.68 13.87
N ASP A 154 -7.13 5.49 13.93
CA ASP A 154 -6.40 4.25 14.21
C ASP A 154 -5.45 3.91 13.05
N TYR A 155 -5.87 4.17 11.80
CA TYR A 155 -5.04 3.99 10.63
C TYR A 155 -3.83 4.94 10.60
N LYS A 156 -4.04 6.23 10.92
CA LYS A 156 -2.95 7.21 11.01
C LYS A 156 -1.93 6.81 12.07
N ALA A 157 -2.40 6.45 13.27
CA ALA A 157 -1.52 6.01 14.36
C ALA A 157 -0.69 4.76 13.98
N LYS A 158 -1.28 3.80 13.27
CA LYS A 158 -0.57 2.61 12.78
C LYS A 158 0.50 2.97 11.74
N GLN A 159 0.18 3.86 10.79
CA GLN A 159 1.13 4.31 9.78
C GLN A 159 2.30 5.07 10.39
N GLU A 160 2.04 5.96 11.35
CA GLU A 160 3.07 6.70 12.09
C GLU A 160 3.98 5.75 12.87
N THR A 161 3.41 4.74 13.54
CA THR A 161 4.17 3.73 14.28
C THR A 161 5.05 2.90 13.34
N GLU A 162 4.53 2.50 12.18
CA GLU A 162 5.30 1.74 11.19
C GLU A 162 6.39 2.61 10.54
N ALA A 163 6.10 3.88 10.26
CA ALA A 163 7.08 4.84 9.77
C ALA A 163 8.21 5.04 10.77
N ALA A 164 7.89 5.25 12.05
CA ALA A 164 8.88 5.37 13.12
C ALA A 164 9.73 4.09 13.27
N ARG A 165 9.12 2.90 13.11
CA ARG A 165 9.86 1.62 13.10
C ARG A 165 10.83 1.55 11.93
N LYS A 166 10.40 1.92 10.72
CA LYS A 166 11.24 1.92 9.51
C LYS A 166 12.36 2.95 9.61
N GLU A 167 12.08 4.14 10.12
CA GLU A 167 13.08 5.18 10.36
C GLU A 167 14.15 4.67 11.33
N LYS A 168 13.74 4.01 12.43
CA LYS A 168 14.68 3.40 13.36
C LYS A 168 15.53 2.30 12.70
N GLU A 169 14.90 1.41 11.93
CA GLU A 169 15.58 0.33 11.19
C GLU A 169 16.59 0.91 10.18
N LEU A 170 16.23 2.01 9.50
CA LEU A 170 17.08 2.73 8.57
C LEU A 170 18.28 3.37 9.28
N LEU A 171 18.08 4.01 10.43
CA LEU A 171 19.16 4.57 11.26
C LEU A 171 20.08 3.49 11.84
N GLU A 172 19.55 2.29 12.11
CA GLU A 172 20.32 1.15 12.56
C GLU A 172 21.13 0.50 11.42
N SER A 173 20.72 0.70 10.16
CA SER A 173 21.39 0.13 8.98
C SER A 173 22.74 0.75 8.64
N CYS A 174 22.95 2.01 9.02
CA CYS A 174 24.20 2.72 8.78
C CYS A 174 25.19 2.57 9.94
N ASP A 175 26.47 2.81 9.64
CA ASP A 175 27.54 2.75 10.62
C ASP A 175 27.35 3.79 11.73
N PHE A 176 27.75 3.42 12.96
CA PHE A 176 27.60 4.26 14.14
C PHE A 176 28.27 5.64 13.98
N LYS A 177 29.33 5.76 13.16
CA LYS A 177 30.03 7.01 12.89
C LYS A 177 29.13 8.04 12.19
N ILE A 178 28.27 7.59 11.29
CA ILE A 178 27.39 8.47 10.51
C ILE A 178 25.94 8.51 11.03
N ARG A 179 25.60 7.65 11.99
CA ARG A 179 24.26 7.64 12.61
C ARG A 179 23.88 8.96 13.27
N ALA A 180 24.84 9.66 13.88
CA ALA A 180 24.63 11.00 14.45
C ALA A 180 24.30 12.07 13.39
N TYR A 181 24.56 11.76 12.12
CA TYR A 181 24.35 12.61 10.96
C TYR A 181 23.23 12.05 10.08
N GLN A 182 22.26 11.33 10.67
CA GLN A 182 21.12 10.74 9.96
C GLN A 182 21.54 9.83 8.80
N CYS A 183 22.65 9.11 8.97
CA CYS A 183 23.24 8.27 7.94
C CYS A 183 23.60 9.02 6.64
N SER A 184 23.86 10.34 6.72
CA SER A 184 24.38 11.13 5.60
C SER A 184 25.90 11.28 5.70
N PHE A 185 26.59 10.82 4.66
CA PHE A 185 28.03 10.97 4.52
C PHE A 185 28.39 12.43 4.27
N ASN A 186 27.58 13.18 3.52
CA ASN A 186 27.83 14.60 3.31
C ASN A 186 27.72 15.39 4.61
N ALA A 187 26.69 15.16 5.43
CA ALA A 187 26.56 15.79 6.74
C ALA A 187 27.72 15.40 7.68
N TYR A 188 28.21 14.16 7.58
CA TYR A 188 29.42 13.72 8.28
C TYR A 188 30.67 14.47 7.82
N LEU A 189 30.86 14.68 6.52
CA LEU A 189 31.98 15.45 5.97
C LEU A 189 31.91 16.93 6.36
N ASP A 190 30.72 17.53 6.32
CA ASP A 190 30.51 18.93 6.71
C ASP A 190 30.88 19.18 8.18
N ALA A 191 30.59 18.21 9.05
CA ALA A 191 31.01 18.24 10.45
C ALA A 191 32.52 17.97 10.65
N ASN A 192 33.23 17.43 9.64
CA ASN A 192 34.63 17.04 9.71
C ASN A 192 35.45 17.66 8.54
N PRO A 193 35.82 18.96 8.62
CA PRO A 193 36.44 19.68 7.50
C PRO A 193 37.75 19.07 6.96
N ALA A 194 38.54 18.41 7.81
CA ALA A 194 39.76 17.72 7.39
C ALA A 194 39.44 16.48 6.53
N LEU A 195 38.40 15.73 6.92
CA LEU A 195 37.93 14.56 6.17
C LEU A 195 37.25 14.99 4.87
N LYS A 196 36.52 16.12 4.88
CA LYS A 196 35.95 16.73 3.68
C LYS A 196 37.03 17.06 2.65
N ARG A 197 38.11 17.73 3.06
CA ARG A 197 39.25 17.99 2.17
C ARG A 197 39.91 16.72 1.65
N TRP A 198 40.03 15.68 2.48
CA TRP A 198 40.54 14.39 2.02
C TRP A 198 39.62 13.77 0.96
N ALA A 199 38.31 13.83 1.16
CA ALA A 199 37.32 13.27 0.24
C ALA A 199 37.32 14.01 -1.11
N GLU A 200 37.44 15.34 -1.08
CA GLU A 200 37.57 16.19 -2.28
C GLU A 200 38.83 15.85 -3.10
N LEU A 201 39.94 15.52 -2.41
CA LEU A 201 41.19 15.14 -3.06
C LEU A 201 41.23 13.66 -3.50
N ASN A 202 40.35 12.81 -2.96
CA ASN A 202 40.35 11.35 -3.18
C ASN A 202 38.93 10.81 -3.44
N PRO A 203 38.27 11.19 -4.55
CA PRO A 203 36.84 10.91 -4.78
C PRO A 203 36.52 9.41 -4.81
N GLU A 204 37.37 8.58 -5.43
CA GLU A 204 37.15 7.13 -5.48
C GLU A 204 37.23 6.45 -4.11
N MET A 205 38.10 6.96 -3.24
CA MET A 205 38.26 6.44 -1.88
C MET A 205 37.13 6.91 -0.97
N ALA A 206 36.68 8.16 -1.15
CA ALA A 206 35.53 8.71 -0.46
C ALA A 206 34.26 7.90 -0.77
N GLU A 207 34.06 7.53 -2.04
CA GLU A 207 32.92 6.72 -2.46
C GLU A 207 32.94 5.32 -1.84
N LYS A 208 34.10 4.67 -1.76
CA LYS A 208 34.25 3.38 -1.06
C LYS A 208 33.94 3.49 0.43
N GLU A 209 34.38 4.56 1.08
CA GLU A 209 34.08 4.79 2.49
C GLU A 209 32.58 5.11 2.70
N ARG A 210 31.96 5.89 1.81
CA ARG A 210 30.51 6.15 1.81
C ARG A 210 29.70 4.85 1.78
N GLN A 211 30.04 3.95 0.85
CA GLN A 211 29.38 2.65 0.74
C GLN A 211 29.61 1.77 1.96
N LYS A 212 30.84 1.74 2.48
CA LYS A 212 31.19 0.98 3.68
C LYS A 212 30.45 1.46 4.93
N LEU A 213 30.21 2.76 5.05
CA LEU A 213 29.48 3.35 6.17
C LEU A 213 27.95 3.18 6.02
N GLY A 214 27.46 2.69 4.88
CA GLY A 214 26.04 2.50 4.64
C GLY A 214 25.28 3.82 4.53
N SER A 215 25.85 4.79 3.83
CA SER A 215 25.23 6.11 3.63
C SER A 215 23.93 6.04 2.83
N LEU A 216 23.00 6.96 3.12
CA LEU A 216 21.70 7.07 2.45
C LEU A 216 21.65 8.15 1.35
N ASP A 217 22.65 9.02 1.31
CA ASP A 217 22.83 10.10 0.33
C ASP A 217 23.91 9.75 -0.69
#